data_AF-A0A820JYJ4-F1
#
_entry.id   AF-A0A820JYJ4-F1
#
_cell.length_a   1.000
_cell.length_b   1.000
_cell.length_c   1.000
_cell.angle_alpha   90.00
_cell.angle_beta   90.00
_cell.angle_gamma   90.00
#
_symmetry.space_group_name_H-M   'P 1'
#
loop_
_entity.id
_entity.type
_entity.pdbx_description
1 polymer ?
#
loop_
_entity_poly.entity_id
_entity_poly.type
_entity_poly.pdbx_seq_one_letter_code
_entity_poly.pdbx_strand_id
1 'polypeptide(L)'
;MVTLEGSNANKSLLTLGNSWTLMYNGSSGLESVPGRGKTGVLQMFNNNQPYRSYRLLVVLKREVESGVHYSEFAFYGHSCLL
;
A
#
# COMPACT_ATOMS: atom_id res chain seq x y z
N MET A 1 -9.64 0.27 -2.43
CA MET A 1 -8.97 0.70 -1.17
C MET A 1 -7.87 -0.27 -0.81
N VAL A 2 -6.81 0.25 -0.20
CA VAL A 2 -5.66 -0.51 0.28
C VAL A 2 -5.28 -0.09 1.69
N THR A 3 -4.63 -1.00 2.41
CA THR A 3 -3.81 -0.66 3.58
C THR A 3 -2.34 -0.86 3.25
N LEU A 4 -1.49 0.07 3.71
CA LEU A 4 -0.05 -0.11 3.78
C LEU A 4 0.35 -0.19 5.24
N GLU A 5 1.11 -1.21 5.57
CA GLU A 5 1.57 -1.46 6.93
C GLU A 5 3.07 -1.76 6.94
N GLY A 6 3.74 -1.34 8.01
CA GLY A 6 5.17 -1.52 8.23
C GLY A 6 5.47 -2.36 9.46
N SER A 7 6.60 -3.07 9.45
CA SER A 7 7.10 -3.81 10.61
C SER A 7 8.61 -3.79 10.73
N ASN A 8 9.09 -3.77 11.97
CA ASN A 8 10.49 -3.99 12.36
C ASN A 8 10.68 -5.30 13.14
N ALA A 9 9.64 -6.14 13.22
CA ALA A 9 9.70 -7.42 13.91
C ALA A 9 10.54 -8.47 13.18
N ASN A 10 10.90 -9.53 13.89
CA ASN A 10 11.58 -10.68 13.28
C ASN A 10 10.66 -11.41 12.30
N LYS A 11 11.26 -12.03 11.26
CA LYS A 11 10.54 -12.70 10.16
C LYS A 11 9.49 -13.72 10.63
N SER A 12 9.76 -14.45 11.72
CA SER A 12 8.83 -15.44 12.29
C SER A 12 7.51 -14.83 12.79
N LEU A 13 7.51 -13.55 13.16
CA LEU A 13 6.33 -12.84 13.68
C LEU A 13 5.51 -12.16 12.57
N LEU A 14 6.08 -12.02 11.36
CA LEU A 14 5.41 -11.36 10.24
C LEU A 14 4.24 -12.18 9.67
N THR A 15 4.22 -13.49 9.90
CA THR A 15 3.20 -14.43 9.38
C THR A 15 1.88 -14.40 10.16
N LEU A 16 1.90 -13.99 11.43
CA LEU A 16 0.72 -14.04 12.33
C LEU A 16 -0.09 -12.73 12.35
N GLY A 17 0.27 -11.76 11.51
CA GLY A 17 -0.52 -10.54 11.30
C GLY A 17 -0.54 -9.52 12.44
N ASN A 18 -0.07 -9.86 13.64
CA ASN A 18 -0.08 -8.98 14.83
C ASN A 18 1.10 -8.00 14.90
N SER A 19 2.13 -8.20 14.09
CA SER A 19 3.39 -7.45 14.17
C SER A 19 3.48 -6.28 13.18
N TRP A 20 2.33 -5.77 12.73
CA TRP A 20 2.22 -4.77 11.67
C TRP A 20 1.62 -3.47 12.20
N THR A 21 2.23 -2.34 11.85
CA THR A 21 1.75 -1.00 12.18
C THR A 21 1.15 -0.36 10.93
N LEU A 22 -0.08 0.14 11.05
CA LEU A 22 -0.76 0.82 9.96
C LEU A 22 -0.11 2.17 9.64
N MET A 23 0.27 2.34 8.38
CA MET A 23 0.87 3.58 7.86
C MET A 23 -0.11 4.33 6.95
N TYR A 24 -0.92 3.60 6.18
CA TYR A 24 -1.92 4.17 5.28
C TYR A 24 -3.14 3.27 5.20
N ASN A 25 -4.33 3.87 5.19
CA ASN A 25 -5.60 3.20 4.92
C ASN A 25 -6.44 4.14 4.05
N GLY A 26 -6.59 3.80 2.77
CA GLY A 26 -7.25 4.72 1.85
C GLY A 26 -7.36 4.22 0.42
N SER A 27 -7.42 5.19 -0.48
CA SER A 27 -7.52 5.00 -1.92
C SER A 27 -6.33 4.19 -2.46
N SER A 28 -6.57 3.40 -3.50
CA SER A 28 -5.47 2.76 -4.26
C SER A 28 -5.04 3.59 -5.47
N GLY A 29 -5.63 4.77 -5.67
CA GLY A 29 -5.50 5.57 -6.88
C GLY A 29 -6.24 5.01 -8.10
N LEU A 30 -7.06 3.96 -7.92
CA LEU A 30 -7.70 3.19 -9.01
C LEU A 30 -9.24 3.24 -8.94
N GLU A 31 -9.78 4.27 -8.31
CA GLU A 31 -11.23 4.47 -8.17
C GLU A 31 -11.87 4.87 -9.51
N SER A 32 -11.15 5.65 -10.34
CA SER A 32 -11.50 5.91 -11.74
C SER A 32 -10.83 4.89 -12.67
N VAL A 33 -11.29 4.78 -13.92
CA VAL A 33 -10.63 3.92 -14.93
C VAL A 33 -9.43 4.68 -15.50
N PRO A 34 -8.17 4.38 -15.13
CA PRO A 34 -7.02 5.06 -15.73
C PRO A 34 -6.80 4.63 -17.19
N GLY A 35 -7.40 3.50 -17.59
CA GLY A 35 -7.14 2.81 -18.86
C GLY A 35 -6.25 1.59 -18.65
N ARG A 36 -6.28 0.64 -19.58
CA ARG A 36 -5.45 -0.58 -19.49
C ARG A 36 -3.97 -0.19 -19.53
N GLY A 37 -3.16 -0.81 -18.66
CA GLY A 37 -1.72 -0.59 -18.59
C GLY A 37 -1.29 0.79 -18.07
N LYS A 38 -2.20 1.57 -17.49
CA LYS A 38 -1.88 2.86 -16.87
C LYS A 38 -1.86 2.77 -15.34
N THR A 39 -0.99 3.56 -14.74
CA THR A 39 -0.90 3.71 -13.28
C THR A 39 -2.09 4.51 -12.74
N GLY A 40 -2.51 4.19 -11.52
CA GLY A 40 -3.48 4.99 -10.78
C GLY A 40 -2.94 6.36 -10.34
N VAL A 41 -3.81 7.14 -9.72
CA VAL A 41 -3.45 8.43 -9.10
C VAL A 41 -2.51 8.21 -7.92
N LEU A 42 -1.39 8.95 -7.88
CA LEU A 42 -0.43 8.89 -6.77
C LEU A 42 -1.10 9.25 -5.44
N GLN A 43 -0.90 8.39 -4.43
CA GLN A 43 -1.41 8.62 -3.08
C GLN A 43 -0.25 9.05 -2.16
N MET A 44 -0.42 10.19 -1.51
CA MET A 44 0.56 10.74 -0.57
C MET A 44 0.13 10.45 0.86
N PHE A 45 1.07 10.07 1.71
CA PHE A 45 0.86 9.88 3.14
C PHE A 45 2.16 10.17 3.90
N ASN A 46 2.03 10.53 5.18
CA ASN A 46 3.18 10.80 6.03
C ASN A 46 3.54 9.55 6.83
N ASN A 47 4.85 9.30 6.98
CA ASN A 47 5.38 8.24 7.82
C ASN A 47 6.58 8.75 8.60
N ASN A 48 6.52 8.68 9.93
CA ASN A 48 7.56 9.22 10.80
C ASN A 48 8.58 8.16 11.25
N GLN A 49 8.40 6.89 10.88
CA GLN A 49 9.27 5.80 11.30
C GLN A 49 9.65 4.88 10.13
N PRO A 50 10.94 4.60 9.88
CA PRO A 50 11.32 3.63 8.87
C PRO A 50 11.02 2.19 9.33
N TYR A 51 10.58 1.35 8.39
CA TYR A 51 10.33 -0.07 8.59
C TYR A 51 11.20 -0.95 7.69
N ARG A 52 11.57 -2.14 8.18
CA ARG A 52 12.36 -3.14 7.42
C ARG A 52 11.49 -4.04 6.54
N SER A 53 10.20 -4.11 6.83
CA SER A 53 9.25 -4.94 6.09
C SER A 53 7.97 -4.16 5.87
N TYR A 54 7.39 -4.30 4.69
CA TYR A 54 6.15 -3.66 4.28
C TYR A 54 5.18 -4.72 3.76
N ARG A 55 3.89 -4.55 4.05
CA ARG A 55 2.83 -5.29 3.36
C ARG A 55 1.78 -4.32 2.86
N LEU A 56 1.26 -4.61 1.68
CA LEU A 56 0.15 -3.90 1.10
C LEU A 56 -1.02 -4.88 0.96
N LEU A 57 -2.18 -4.52 1.49
CA LEU A 57 -3.39 -5.34 1.39
C LEU A 57 -4.44 -4.58 0.57
N VAL A 58 -5.00 -5.25 -0.43
CA VAL A 58 -6.18 -4.76 -1.15
C VAL A 58 -7.41 -5.18 -0.36
N VAL A 59 -8.06 -4.22 0.30
CA VAL A 59 -9.21 -4.49 1.20
C VAL A 59 -10.55 -4.32 0.50
N LEU A 60 -10.59 -3.57 -0.61
CA LEU A 60 -11.81 -3.37 -1.39
C LEU A 60 -11.48 -3.25 -2.88
N LYS A 61 -12.14 -4.07 -3.69
CA LYS A 61 -12.16 -3.97 -5.16
C LYS A 61 -13.27 -3.02 -5.61
N ARG A 62 -13.07 -2.34 -6.73
CA ARG A 62 -14.09 -1.49 -7.35
C ARG A 62 -15.29 -2.34 -7.82
N GLU A 63 -16.49 -1.79 -7.75
CA GLU A 63 -17.77 -2.47 -8.07
C GLU A 63 -18.03 -2.69 -9.57
N VAL A 64 -17.03 -2.56 -10.44
CA VAL A 64 -17.20 -2.73 -11.89
C VAL A 64 -16.88 -4.16 -12.29
N GLU A 65 -17.71 -4.76 -13.17
CA GLU A 65 -17.63 -6.14 -13.68
C GLU A 65 -16.26 -6.51 -14.30
N SER A 66 -15.47 -5.51 -14.66
CA SER A 66 -14.09 -5.68 -15.11
C SER A 66 -13.16 -5.80 -13.88
N GLY A 67 -12.69 -7.02 -13.60
CA GLY A 67 -11.76 -7.29 -12.50
C GLY A 67 -10.58 -6.30 -12.43
N VAL A 68 -10.08 -6.05 -11.21
CA VAL A 68 -8.93 -5.17 -10.99
C VAL A 68 -7.66 -6.01 -11.06
N HIS A 69 -6.76 -5.66 -11.97
CA HIS A 69 -5.41 -6.25 -12.03
C HIS A 69 -4.42 -5.24 -11.47
N TYR A 70 -3.60 -5.71 -10.53
CA TYR A 70 -2.48 -4.94 -9.99
C TYR A 70 -1.20 -5.56 -10.56
N SER A 71 -0.59 -4.91 -11.55
CA SER A 71 0.67 -5.38 -12.11
C SER A 71 1.86 -5.06 -11.20
N GLU A 72 1.83 -3.88 -10.58
CA GLU A 72 2.92 -3.37 -9.75
C GLU A 72 2.39 -2.35 -8.73
N PHE A 73 3.05 -2.28 -7.57
CA PHE A 73 2.92 -1.19 -6.61
C PHE A 73 4.29 -0.53 -6.43
N ALA A 74 4.35 0.78 -6.65
CA ALA A 74 5.56 1.57 -6.49
C ALA A 74 5.49 2.42 -5.21
N PHE A 75 6.54 2.34 -4.40
CA PHE A 75 6.69 3.14 -3.18
C PHE A 75 7.80 4.15 -3.36
N TYR A 76 7.48 5.42 -3.15
CA TYR A 76 8.43 6.53 -3.25
C TYR A 76 8.68 7.09 -1.85
N GLY A 77 9.89 6.89 -1.33
CA GLY A 77 10.32 7.52 -0.07
C GLY A 77 11.01 8.85 -0.35
N HIS A 78 10.81 9.84 0.51
CA HIS A 78 11.65 11.02 0.57
C HIS A 78 12.22 11.14 1.99
N SER A 79 13.54 11.20 2.12
CA SER A 79 14.16 11.52 3.41
C SER A 79 14.08 13.04 3.62
N CYS A 80 13.40 13.49 4.66
CA CYS A 80 13.71 14.79 5.23
C CYS A 80 14.93 14.58 6.13
N LEU A 81 16.13 14.96 5.65
CA LEU A 81 17.29 15.11 6.51
C LEU A 81 16.98 16.29 7.45
N LEU A 82 16.71 15.99 8.73
CA LEU A 82 16.75 16.99 9.80
C LEU A 82 18.16 17.03 10.37
#